data_AF-A0A510C1Q8-F1
#
_entry.id   AF-A0A510C1Q8-F1
#
_cell.length_a   1.000
_cell.length_b   1.000
_cell.length_c   1.000
_cell.angle_alpha   90.00
_cell.angle_beta   90.00
_cell.angle_gamma   90.00
#
_symmetry.space_group_name_H-M   'P 1'
#
loop_
_entity.id
_entity.type
_entity.pdbx_description
1 polymer ?
#
loop_
_entity_poly.entity_id
_entity_poly.type
_entity_poly.pdbx_seq_one_letter_code
_entity_poly.pdbx_strand_id
1 'polypeptide(L)'
;MFSALPPHIFKSITFDCGKEFSNWKTICNQHDISIFFADSGTPSQRGLNEHSNGILIRSGLDKELDFNSVTEDHIISVAQNINHRPRKSLGYKTPLEVFMSFIEDEKLSSLF
;
A
#
# COMPACT_ATOMS: atom_id res chain seq x y z
N MET A 1 6.44 3.34 10.79
CA MET A 1 5.58 2.61 9.83
C MET A 1 6.08 1.18 9.61
N PHE A 2 7.32 0.96 9.15
CA PHE A 2 7.86 -0.41 8.95
C PHE A 2 8.43 -1.08 10.21
N SER A 3 8.72 -0.33 11.26
CA SER A 3 9.27 -0.84 12.52
C SER A 3 8.33 -1.78 13.28
N ALA A 4 7.03 -1.68 13.03
CA ALA A 4 6.00 -2.52 13.64
C ALA A 4 5.74 -3.81 12.85
N LEU A 5 6.44 -4.04 11.74
CA LEU A 5 6.27 -5.22 10.92
C LEU A 5 7.53 -6.10 10.99
N PRO A 6 7.37 -7.43 10.96
CA PRO A 6 8.50 -8.35 10.89
C PRO A 6 9.47 -7.97 9.77
N PRO A 7 10.78 -8.02 10.03
CA PRO A 7 11.79 -7.76 9.01
C PRO A 7 11.55 -8.60 7.75
N HIS A 8 11.83 -8.01 6.59
CA HIS A 8 11.74 -8.67 5.29
C HIS A 8 10.35 -9.19 4.87
N ILE A 9 9.24 -8.72 5.49
CA ILE A 9 7.88 -8.95 4.95
C ILE A 9 7.74 -8.35 3.56
N PHE A 10 8.21 -7.11 3.39
CA PHE A 10 8.26 -6.46 2.08
C PHE A 10 9.60 -6.72 1.43
N LYS A 11 9.59 -7.29 0.23
CA LYS A 11 10.82 -7.56 -0.55
C LYS A 11 11.17 -6.41 -1.47
N SER A 12 10.16 -5.74 -1.99
CA SER A 12 10.34 -4.63 -2.92
C SER A 12 9.22 -3.62 -2.86
N ILE A 13 9.50 -2.41 -3.33
CA ILE A 13 8.53 -1.35 -3.59
C ILE A 13 8.75 -0.85 -5.02
N THR A 14 7.66 -0.63 -5.73
CA THR A 14 7.69 0.04 -7.03
C THR A 14 7.10 1.43 -6.88
N PHE A 15 7.80 2.46 -7.37
CA PHE A 15 7.35 3.86 -7.44
C PHE A 15 7.07 4.30 -8.88
N ASP A 16 6.35 5.42 -9.02
CA ASP A 16 6.40 6.20 -10.25
C ASP A 16 7.60 7.15 -10.20
N CYS A 17 7.85 7.89 -11.28
CA CYS A 17 8.95 8.86 -11.33
C CYS A 17 8.63 10.18 -10.60
N GLY A 18 7.75 10.17 -9.59
CA GLY A 18 7.45 11.33 -8.75
C GLY A 18 8.66 11.84 -7.99
N LYS A 19 8.77 13.16 -7.82
CA LYS A 19 9.89 13.81 -7.10
C LYS A 19 9.82 13.58 -5.59
N GLU A 20 8.63 13.32 -5.07
CA GLU A 20 8.35 12.94 -3.69
C GLU A 20 9.11 11.67 -3.26
N PHE A 21 9.49 10.80 -4.22
CA PHE A 21 10.26 9.58 -3.96
C PHE A 21 11.77 9.76 -4.14
N SER A 22 12.27 10.99 -4.27
CA SER A 22 13.71 11.26 -4.45
C SER A 22 14.60 10.72 -3.32
N ASN A 23 14.05 10.55 -2.11
CA ASN A 23 14.76 9.98 -0.96
C ASN A 23 14.70 8.44 -0.87
N TRP A 24 14.35 7.75 -1.97
CA TRP A 24 14.18 6.30 -2.00
C TRP A 24 15.41 5.52 -1.50
N LYS A 25 16.63 6.02 -1.75
CA LYS A 25 17.88 5.36 -1.32
C LYS A 25 17.94 5.14 0.20
N THR A 26 17.43 6.09 0.97
CA THR A 26 17.38 6.00 2.44
C THR A 26 16.45 4.87 2.87
N ILE A 27 15.29 4.73 2.23
CA ILE A 27 14.31 3.67 2.50
C ILE A 27 14.90 2.29 2.18
N CYS A 28 15.56 2.16 1.02
CA CYS A 28 16.23 0.94 0.58
C CYS A 28 17.25 0.45 1.63
N ASN A 29 18.14 1.35 2.07
CA ASN A 29 19.23 1.01 2.97
C ASN A 29 18.75 0.70 4.40
N GLN A 30 17.71 1.39 4.88
CA GLN A 30 17.23 1.20 6.25
C GLN A 30 16.46 -0.11 6.44
N HIS A 31 15.79 -0.60 5.40
CA HIS A 31 14.84 -1.71 5.52
C HIS A 31 15.20 -2.94 4.68
N ASP A 32 16.32 -2.92 3.95
CA ASP A 32 16.73 -4.00 3.04
C ASP A 32 15.63 -4.34 2.01
N ILE A 33 15.06 -3.30 1.41
CA ILE A 33 13.95 -3.38 0.45
C ILE A 33 14.45 -2.93 -0.93
N SER A 34 14.24 -3.77 -1.94
CA SER A 34 14.55 -3.40 -3.33
C SER A 34 13.57 -2.36 -3.87
N ILE A 35 14.07 -1.27 -4.46
CA ILE A 35 13.22 -0.23 -5.03
C ILE A 35 13.31 -0.22 -6.56
N PHE A 36 12.15 -0.20 -7.20
CA PHE A 36 11.98 -0.14 -8.64
C PHE A 36 11.16 1.08 -9.04
N PHE A 37 11.36 1.57 -10.27
CA PHE A 37 10.62 2.70 -10.83
C PHE A 37 9.96 2.25 -12.14
N ALA A 38 8.73 2.73 -12.38
CA ALA A 38 8.14 2.64 -13.72
C ALA A 38 8.89 3.55 -14.70
N ASP A 39 8.87 3.20 -15.98
CA ASP A 39 9.42 4.03 -17.04
C ASP A 39 8.67 5.37 -17.14
N SER A 40 9.42 6.42 -17.45
CA SER A 40 8.86 7.76 -17.59
C SER A 40 7.75 7.78 -18.66
N GLY A 41 6.61 8.40 -18.34
CA GLY A 41 5.46 8.47 -19.25
C GLY A 41 4.70 7.15 -19.42
N THR A 42 4.98 6.12 -18.61
CA THR A 42 4.36 4.78 -18.76
C THR A 42 3.54 4.37 -17.53
N PRO A 43 2.42 5.05 -17.22
CA PRO A 43 1.59 4.72 -16.06
C PRO A 43 0.97 3.31 -16.14
N SER A 44 0.85 2.74 -17.34
CA SER A 44 0.31 1.39 -17.56
C SER A 44 1.13 0.28 -16.89
N GLN A 45 2.44 0.49 -16.64
CA GLN A 45 3.27 -0.42 -15.85
C GLN A 45 2.83 -0.54 -14.38
N ARG A 46 1.95 0.37 -13.94
CA ARG A 46 1.35 0.39 -12.60
C ARG A 46 -0.18 0.39 -12.66
N GLY A 47 -0.78 -0.23 -13.67
CA GLY A 47 -2.23 -0.21 -13.88
C GLY A 47 -3.07 -0.63 -12.66
N LEU A 48 -2.56 -1.54 -11.82
CA LEU A 48 -3.23 -1.96 -10.58
C LEU A 48 -3.23 -0.87 -9.50
N ASN A 49 -2.17 -0.05 -9.44
CA ASN A 49 -2.09 1.06 -8.50
C ASN A 49 -3.12 2.13 -8.85
N GLU A 50 -3.24 2.48 -10.13
CA GLU A 50 -4.25 3.44 -10.60
C GLU A 50 -5.68 2.95 -10.32
N HIS A 51 -5.93 1.65 -10.56
CA HIS A 51 -7.21 1.04 -10.20
C HIS A 51 -7.50 1.16 -8.69
N SER A 52 -6.50 0.89 -7.85
CA SER A 52 -6.63 0.95 -6.39
C SER A 52 -6.81 2.39 -5.88
N ASN A 53 -6.09 3.35 -6.44
CA ASN A 53 -6.26 4.79 -6.17
C ASN A 53 -7.66 5.26 -6.53
N GLY A 54 -8.21 4.78 -7.65
CA GLY A 54 -9.60 5.06 -8.02
C GLY A 54 -10.61 4.54 -7.00
N ILE A 55 -10.33 3.41 -6.34
CA ILE A 55 -11.18 2.89 -5.25
C ILE A 55 -11.08 3.80 -4.02
N LEU A 56 -9.87 4.24 -3.65
CA LEU A 56 -9.66 5.17 -2.52
C LEU A 56 -10.46 6.45 -2.69
N ILE A 57 -10.39 7.04 -3.89
CA ILE A 57 -11.13 8.26 -4.23
C ILE A 57 -12.63 8.05 -4.02
N ARG A 58 -13.21 6.98 -4.59
CA ARG A 58 -14.65 6.69 -4.46
C ARG A 58 -15.10 6.23 -3.07
N SER A 59 -14.18 6.01 -2.14
CA SER A 59 -14.47 5.47 -0.81
C SER A 59 -14.28 6.48 0.33
N GLY A 60 -14.06 7.76 0.00
CA GLY A 60 -14.01 8.85 0.99
C GLY A 60 -12.71 9.66 1.01
N LEU A 61 -11.80 9.44 0.06
CA LEU A 61 -10.61 10.27 -0.15
C LEU A 61 -10.72 11.01 -1.50
N ASP A 62 -11.77 11.79 -1.66
CA ASP A 62 -12.06 12.53 -2.88
C ASP A 62 -10.87 13.38 -3.32
N LYS A 63 -10.70 13.59 -4.63
CA LYS A 63 -9.53 14.30 -5.17
C LYS A 63 -9.42 15.75 -4.70
N GLU A 64 -10.55 16.38 -4.39
CA GLU A 64 -10.66 17.78 -3.97
C GLU A 64 -10.50 17.94 -2.44
N LEU A 65 -10.40 16.82 -1.71
CA LEU A 65 -10.25 16.80 -0.27
C LEU A 65 -8.89 17.39 0.12
N ASP A 66 -8.89 18.43 0.95
CA ASP A 66 -7.66 18.94 1.55
C ASP A 66 -7.20 18.01 2.67
N PHE A 67 -6.17 17.21 2.41
CA PHE A 67 -5.60 16.27 3.37
C PHE A 67 -5.10 16.91 4.67
N ASN A 68 -4.87 18.23 4.72
CA ASN A 68 -4.55 18.93 5.98
C ASN A 68 -5.76 19.03 6.92
N SER A 69 -6.97 18.93 6.39
CA SER A 69 -8.23 19.00 7.14
C SER A 69 -8.79 17.61 7.52
N VAL A 70 -8.17 16.55 7.00
CA VAL A 70 -8.64 15.17 7.18
C VAL A 70 -8.00 14.57 8.42
N THR A 71 -8.81 13.98 9.28
CA THR A 71 -8.31 13.31 10.47
C THR A 71 -7.64 11.98 10.12
N GLU A 72 -6.64 11.59 10.91
CA GLU A 72 -6.00 10.28 10.77
C GLU A 72 -7.02 9.14 10.94
N ASP A 73 -7.97 9.27 11.86
CA ASP A 73 -9.07 8.31 12.05
C ASP A 73 -9.91 8.10 10.79
N HIS A 74 -10.17 9.17 10.02
CA HIS A 74 -10.89 9.05 8.75
C HIS A 74 -10.07 8.27 7.73
N ILE A 75 -8.77 8.55 7.62
CA ILE A 75 -7.87 7.83 6.71
C ILE A 75 -7.82 6.33 7.08
N ILE A 76 -7.71 6.03 8.37
CA ILE A 76 -7.72 4.65 8.89
C ILE A 76 -9.05 3.98 8.56
N SER A 77 -10.18 4.64 8.78
CA SER A 77 -11.51 4.11 8.49
C SER A 77 -11.70 3.78 7.01
N VAL A 78 -11.26 4.67 6.10
CA VAL A 78 -11.30 4.40 4.66
C VAL A 78 -10.39 3.22 4.30
N ALA A 79 -9.18 3.17 4.83
CA ALA A 79 -8.25 2.07 4.59
C ALA A 79 -8.82 0.72 5.08
N GLN A 80 -9.40 0.70 6.28
CA GLN A 80 -10.07 -0.48 6.83
C GLN A 80 -11.22 -0.93 5.93
N ASN A 81 -12.09 -0.02 5.50
CA ASN A 81 -13.20 -0.34 4.60
C ASN A 81 -12.71 -1.04 3.33
N ILE A 82 -11.70 -0.50 2.67
CA ILE A 82 -11.18 -1.03 1.40
C ILE A 82 -10.47 -2.37 1.61
N ASN A 83 -9.73 -2.53 2.71
CA ASN A 83 -9.02 -3.77 3.01
C ASN A 83 -9.95 -4.92 3.43
N HIS A 84 -11.14 -4.60 3.95
CA HIS A 84 -12.19 -5.58 4.29
C HIS A 84 -13.24 -5.76 3.19
N ARG A 85 -13.11 -5.09 2.04
CA ARG A 85 -14.07 -5.21 0.94
C ARG A 85 -13.76 -6.44 0.07
N PRO A 86 -14.70 -7.40 -0.08
CA PRO A 86 -14.54 -8.55 -0.97
C PRO A 86 -14.23 -8.14 -2.42
N ARG A 87 -13.24 -8.78 -3.05
CA ARG A 87 -12.88 -8.52 -4.46
C ARG A 87 -13.13 -9.75 -5.32
N LYS A 88 -13.87 -9.57 -6.44
CA LYS A 88 -14.12 -10.64 -7.42
C LYS A 88 -12.81 -11.25 -7.96
N SER A 89 -11.78 -10.42 -8.18
CA SER A 89 -10.46 -10.87 -8.64
C SER A 89 -9.72 -11.76 -7.64
N LEU A 90 -10.12 -11.74 -6.36
CA LEU A 90 -9.59 -12.57 -5.28
C LEU A 90 -10.54 -13.72 -4.92
N GLY A 91 -11.48 -14.08 -5.80
CA GLY A 91 -12.49 -15.11 -5.50
C GLY A 91 -13.44 -14.70 -4.38
N TYR A 92 -13.78 -13.42 -4.30
CA TYR A 92 -14.61 -12.81 -3.24
C TYR A 92 -14.00 -12.85 -1.82
N LYS A 93 -12.69 -13.12 -1.70
CA LYS A 93 -11.94 -12.82 -0.48
C LYS A 93 -11.63 -11.33 -0.37
N THR A 94 -11.40 -10.87 0.85
CA THR A 94 -10.93 -9.51 1.14
C THR A 94 -9.41 -9.41 0.90
N PRO A 95 -8.89 -8.22 0.55
CA PRO A 95 -7.45 -7.99 0.48
C PRO A 95 -6.73 -8.37 1.77
N LEU A 96 -7.32 -8.09 2.93
CA LEU A 96 -6.74 -8.42 4.22
C LEU A 96 -6.60 -9.92 4.43
N GLU A 97 -7.64 -10.71 4.15
CA GLU A 97 -7.58 -12.18 4.28
C GLU A 97 -6.50 -12.78 3.39
N VAL A 98 -6.43 -12.32 2.14
CA VAL A 98 -5.41 -12.80 1.20
C VAL A 98 -4.02 -12.39 1.66
N PHE A 99 -3.83 -11.14 2.09
CA PHE A 99 -2.56 -10.66 2.62
C PHE A 99 -2.09 -11.48 3.83
N MET A 100 -2.98 -11.71 4.80
CA MET A 100 -2.67 -12.51 5.98
C MET A 100 -2.32 -13.97 5.64
N SER A 101 -2.92 -14.54 4.59
CA SER A 101 -2.56 -15.90 4.15
C SER A 101 -1.14 -16.05 3.59
N PHE A 102 -0.48 -14.95 3.22
CA PHE A 102 0.91 -14.94 2.75
C PHE A 102 1.93 -14.64 3.86
N ILE A 103 1.47 -14.29 5.06
CA ILE A 103 2.35 -14.09 6.21
C ILE A 103 2.41 -15.43 6.96
N GLU A 104 3.57 -16.08 6.96
CA GLU A 104 3.81 -17.32 7.72
C GLU A 104 3.53 -17.11 9.22
N ASP A 105 2.95 -18.12 9.89
CA ASP A 105 2.57 -18.08 11.32
C ASP A 105 3.73 -17.65 12.24
N GLU A 106 4.97 -18.00 11.88
CA GLU A 106 6.16 -17.65 12.67
C GLU A 106 6.38 -16.13 12.75
N LYS A 107 6.02 -15.38 11.69
CA LYS A 107 6.12 -13.92 11.62
C LYS A 107 4.93 -13.22 12.28
N LEU A 108 3.76 -13.85 12.28
CA LEU A 108 2.56 -13.35 12.99
C LEU A 108 2.76 -13.32 14.52
N SER A 109 3.55 -14.24 15.08
CA SER A 109 3.85 -14.28 16.52
C SER A 109 4.58 -13.04 17.05
N SER A 110 5.29 -12.31 16.18
CA SER A 110 6.04 -11.09 16.54
C SER A 110 5.26 -9.80 16.33
N LEU A 111 4.02 -9.90 15.85
CA LEU A 111 3.08 -8.78 15.65
C LEU A 111 2.12 -8.58 16.84
N PHE A 112 2.09 -9.54 17.78
CA PHE A 112 1.38 -9.49 19.06
C PHE A 112 2.38 -9.65 20.22
#